data_AF-R1F8Q5-F1
#
_entry.id   AF-R1F8Q5-F1
#
_cell.length_a   1.000
_cell.length_b   1.000
_cell.length_c   1.000
_cell.angle_alpha   90.00
_cell.angle_beta   90.00
_cell.angle_gamma   90.00
#
_symmetry.space_group_name_H-M   'P 1'
#
loop_
_entity.id
_entity.type
_entity.pdbx_description
1 polymer ?
#
loop_
_entity_poly.entity_id
_entity_poly.type
_entity_poly.pdbx_seq_one_letter_code
_entity_poly.pdbx_strand_id
1 'polypeptide(L)'
;MDTASLAHLLYVVGSMCLGVGLCVLGVLCFFLPHTAAEMYGLPLQAECSAPARQDEAWVLATGFRDLFLGIITLALYLTQPQAMRVFLPCLVPLPLADALLALAYQAEPLAVATHLGGTFGVLVLAIAARCDPALDSAGKGRSA
;
A
#
# COMPACT_ATOMS: atom_id res chain seq x y z
N MET A 1 -3.69 -27.68 3.87
CA MET A 1 -3.54 -26.72 2.74
C MET A 1 -2.11 -26.83 2.27
N ASP A 2 -1.86 -27.09 0.99
CA ASP A 2 -0.50 -27.12 0.45
C ASP A 2 0.04 -25.70 0.25
N THR A 3 1.33 -25.58 -0.05
CA THR A 3 2.02 -24.29 -0.20
C THR A 3 1.48 -23.48 -1.37
N ALA A 4 1.09 -24.14 -2.47
CA ALA A 4 0.51 -23.49 -3.64
C ALA A 4 -0.86 -22.87 -3.33
N SER A 5 -1.75 -23.62 -2.66
CA SER A 5 -3.07 -23.13 -2.26
C SER A 5 -2.98 -22.00 -1.25
N LEU A 6 -2.03 -22.08 -0.30
CA LEU A 6 -1.77 -20.99 0.64
C LEU A 6 -1.27 -19.73 -0.08
N ALA A 7 -0.32 -19.86 -0.99
CA ALA A 7 0.21 -18.74 -1.77
C ALA A 7 -0.90 -18.06 -2.59
N HIS A 8 -1.74 -18.85 -3.27
CA HIS A 8 -2.87 -18.35 -4.03
C HIS A 8 -3.89 -17.61 -3.16
N LEU A 9 -4.25 -18.19 -2.00
CA LEU A 9 -5.17 -17.56 -1.05
C LEU A 9 -4.62 -16.22 -0.54
N LEU A 10 -3.35 -16.19 -0.13
CA LEU A 10 -2.67 -14.98 0.32
C LEU A 10 -2.62 -13.93 -0.80
N TYR A 11 -2.34 -14.35 -2.03
CA TYR A 11 -2.35 -13.47 -3.19
C TYR A 11 -3.71 -12.83 -3.44
N VAL A 12 -4.78 -13.65 -3.47
CA VAL A 12 -6.14 -13.18 -3.76
C VAL A 12 -6.63 -12.23 -2.67
N VAL A 13 -6.59 -12.67 -1.41
CA VAL A 13 -7.07 -11.86 -0.29
C VAL A 13 -6.19 -10.63 -0.10
N GLY A 14 -4.87 -10.80 -0.14
CA GLY A 14 -3.92 -9.72 0.04
C GLY A 14 -4.02 -8.66 -1.05
N SER A 15 -4.16 -9.03 -2.32
CA SER A 15 -4.30 -8.06 -3.42
C SER A 15 -5.61 -7.27 -3.33
N MET A 16 -6.71 -7.91 -2.93
CA MET A 16 -7.98 -7.23 -2.66
C MET A 16 -7.86 -6.25 -1.48
N CYS A 17 -7.34 -6.72 -0.34
CA CYS A 17 -7.16 -5.88 0.84
C CYS A 17 -6.22 -4.70 0.57
N LEU A 18 -5.10 -4.93 -0.12
CA LEU A 18 -4.15 -3.87 -0.49
C LEU A 18 -4.80 -2.87 -1.44
N GLY A 19 -5.40 -3.34 -2.53
CA GLY A 19 -5.99 -2.46 -3.55
C GLY A 19 -7.12 -1.59 -2.99
N VAL A 20 -8.07 -2.21 -2.26
CA VAL A 20 -9.18 -1.49 -1.62
C VAL A 20 -8.67 -0.59 -0.50
N GLY A 21 -7.76 -1.08 0.35
CA GLY A 21 -7.20 -0.33 1.45
C GLY A 21 -6.49 0.95 1.00
N LEU A 22 -5.66 0.86 -0.04
CA LEU A 22 -4.98 2.02 -0.63
C LEU A 22 -5.98 3.03 -1.26
N CYS A 23 -7.04 2.54 -1.91
CA CYS A 23 -8.10 3.44 -2.41
C CYS A 23 -8.81 4.18 -1.26
N VAL A 24 -9.13 3.47 -0.18
CA VAL A 24 -9.77 4.06 1.00
C VAL A 24 -8.85 5.08 1.67
N LEU A 25 -7.56 4.77 1.82
CA LEU A 25 -6.56 5.71 2.36
C LEU A 25 -6.46 6.97 1.49
N GLY A 26 -6.39 6.81 0.18
CA GLY A 26 -6.31 7.96 -0.72
C GLY A 26 -7.55 8.87 -0.67
N VAL A 27 -8.74 8.27 -0.59
CA VAL A 27 -10.00 9.00 -0.36
C VAL A 27 -9.98 9.70 1.00
N LEU A 28 -9.51 9.03 2.06
CA LEU A 28 -9.41 9.60 3.40
C LEU A 28 -8.48 10.81 3.42
N CYS A 29 -7.30 10.74 2.80
CA CYS A 29 -6.37 11.86 2.70
C CYS A 29 -6.98 13.08 2.00
N PHE A 30 -7.87 12.87 1.03
CA PHE A 30 -8.51 13.95 0.30
C PHE A 30 -9.63 14.64 1.11
N PHE A 31 -10.46 13.85 1.80
CA PHE A 31 -11.64 14.39 2.52
C PHE A 31 -11.35 14.76 3.98
N LEU A 32 -10.39 14.08 4.62
CA LEU A 32 -10.05 14.22 6.03
C LEU A 32 -8.51 14.28 6.22
N PRO A 33 -7.81 15.26 5.63
CA PRO A 33 -6.35 15.31 5.62
C PRO A 33 -5.74 15.38 7.02
N HIS A 34 -6.35 16.10 7.98
CA HIS A 34 -5.87 16.14 9.37
C HIS A 34 -5.90 14.77 10.04
N THR A 35 -7.02 14.06 9.93
CA THR A 35 -7.16 12.70 10.48
C THR A 35 -6.19 11.73 9.81
N ALA A 36 -6.04 11.83 8.48
CA ALA A 36 -5.07 11.01 7.76
C ALA A 36 -3.64 11.27 8.27
N ALA A 37 -3.25 12.53 8.44
CA ALA A 37 -1.93 12.91 8.94
C ALA A 37 -1.64 12.33 10.33
N GLU A 38 -2.63 12.37 11.24
CA GLU A 38 -2.55 11.73 12.55
C GLU A 38 -2.34 10.21 12.43
N MET A 39 -3.06 9.55 11.52
CA MET A 39 -2.89 8.11 11.25
C MET A 39 -1.52 7.77 10.65
N TYR A 40 -0.93 8.66 9.86
CA TYR A 40 0.45 8.51 9.38
C TYR A 40 1.49 8.76 10.49
N GLY A 41 1.08 9.28 11.66
CA GLY A 41 1.97 9.66 12.76
C GLY A 41 2.58 11.05 12.62
N LEU A 42 2.04 11.88 11.74
CA LEU A 42 2.53 13.21 11.39
C LEU A 42 1.39 14.24 11.57
N PRO A 43 0.95 14.52 12.81
CA PRO A 43 -0.19 15.41 13.03
C PRO A 43 0.11 16.81 12.48
N LEU A 44 -0.79 17.32 11.62
CA LEU A 44 -0.70 18.67 11.08
C LEU A 44 -0.78 19.68 12.24
N GLN A 45 0.26 20.50 12.43
CA GLN A 45 0.23 21.54 13.46
C GLN A 45 -0.81 22.62 13.10
N ALA A 46 -1.71 22.93 14.04
CA ALA A 46 -2.82 23.87 13.84
C ALA A 46 -2.38 25.35 13.73
N GLU A 47 -1.12 25.68 14.04
CA GLU A 47 -0.66 27.06 14.12
C GLU A 47 0.12 27.50 12.87
N CYS A 48 -0.49 28.48 12.18
CA CYS A 48 -0.06 29.27 11.01
C CYS A 48 1.44 29.66 10.95
N SER A 49 2.32 28.68 10.84
CA SER A 49 3.71 28.83 10.45
C SER A 49 3.87 28.15 9.09
N ALA A 50 4.67 28.72 8.19
CA ALA A 50 4.97 28.16 6.87
C ALA A 50 5.12 26.61 6.75
N PRO A 51 5.62 25.84 7.76
CA PRO A 51 5.60 24.36 7.74
C PRO A 51 4.20 23.71 7.61
N ALA A 52 3.13 24.27 8.18
CA ALA A 52 1.82 23.59 8.22
C ALA A 52 1.19 23.35 6.83
N ARG A 53 1.47 24.24 5.86
CA ARG A 53 1.01 24.07 4.46
C ARG A 53 1.81 23.02 3.68
N GLN A 54 3.06 22.76 4.08
CA GLN A 54 3.89 21.74 3.43
C GLN A 54 3.46 20.33 3.86
N ASP A 55 3.02 20.19 5.11
CA ASP A 55 2.55 18.92 5.65
C ASP A 55 1.20 18.51 5.03
N GLU A 56 0.26 19.44 4.84
CA GLU A 56 -1.02 19.15 4.16
C GLU A 56 -0.81 18.77 2.69
N ALA A 57 0.07 19.47 1.98
CA ALA A 57 0.43 19.12 0.60
C ALA A 57 1.05 17.72 0.50
N TRP A 58 1.86 17.33 1.49
CA TRP A 58 2.40 15.98 1.59
C TRP A 58 1.29 14.93 1.81
N VAL A 59 0.34 15.17 2.72
CA VAL A 59 -0.79 14.24 2.96
C VAL A 59 -1.61 14.05 1.68
N LEU A 60 -1.92 15.13 0.97
CA LEU A 60 -2.68 15.06 -0.28
C LEU A 60 -1.90 14.31 -1.37
N ALA A 61 -0.61 14.59 -1.53
CA ALA A 61 0.24 13.91 -2.51
C ALA A 61 0.35 12.41 -2.23
N THR A 62 0.58 12.04 -0.96
CA THR A 62 0.60 10.65 -0.47
C THR A 62 -0.76 9.99 -0.68
N GLY A 63 -1.85 10.70 -0.45
CA GLY A 63 -3.21 10.23 -0.70
C GLY A 63 -3.47 9.90 -2.17
N PHE A 64 -3.11 10.81 -3.10
CA PHE A 64 -3.23 10.54 -4.53
C PHE A 64 -2.34 9.37 -4.97
N ARG A 65 -1.09 9.31 -4.49
CA ARG A 65 -0.19 8.18 -4.70
C ARG A 65 -0.89 6.88 -4.32
N ASP A 66 -1.40 6.78 -3.10
CA ASP A 66 -2.02 5.55 -2.60
C ASP A 66 -3.31 5.22 -3.39
N LEU A 67 -4.15 6.20 -3.72
CA LEU A 67 -5.33 5.99 -4.57
C LEU A 67 -4.96 5.36 -5.91
N PHE A 68 -4.00 5.94 -6.63
CA PHE A 68 -3.59 5.42 -7.93
C PHE A 68 -2.93 4.06 -7.82
N LEU A 69 -2.09 3.82 -6.81
CA LEU A 69 -1.50 2.51 -6.56
C LEU A 69 -2.56 1.45 -6.22
N GLY A 70 -3.61 1.82 -5.49
CA GLY A 70 -4.76 0.97 -5.22
C GLY A 70 -5.52 0.60 -6.50
N ILE A 71 -5.82 1.60 -7.35
CA ILE A 71 -6.47 1.37 -8.64
C ILE A 71 -5.62 0.47 -9.54
N ILE A 72 -4.30 0.73 -9.64
CA ILE A 72 -3.37 -0.10 -10.42
C ILE A 72 -3.33 -1.52 -9.86
N THR A 73 -3.26 -1.69 -8.54
CA THR A 73 -3.30 -3.00 -7.87
C THR A 73 -4.54 -3.80 -8.29
N LEU A 74 -5.73 -3.19 -8.20
CA LEU A 74 -6.98 -3.84 -8.56
C LEU A 74 -7.07 -4.14 -10.06
N ALA A 75 -6.64 -3.20 -10.90
CA ALA A 75 -6.62 -3.37 -12.35
C ALA A 75 -5.70 -4.50 -12.76
N LEU A 76 -4.46 -4.54 -12.25
CA LEU A 76 -3.51 -5.62 -12.54
C LEU A 76 -4.00 -6.96 -12.00
N TYR A 77 -4.55 -7.01 -10.78
CA TYR A 77 -5.14 -8.23 -10.24
C TYR A 77 -6.23 -8.81 -11.16
N LEU A 78 -7.12 -7.97 -11.71
CA LEU A 78 -8.21 -8.44 -12.58
C LEU A 78 -7.76 -8.75 -14.03
N THR A 79 -6.84 -7.93 -14.57
CA THR A 79 -6.55 -7.91 -16.01
C THR A 79 -5.21 -8.54 -16.38
N GLN A 80 -4.21 -8.45 -15.51
CA GLN A 80 -2.85 -8.93 -15.78
C GLN A 80 -2.19 -9.43 -14.50
N PRO A 81 -2.73 -10.48 -13.85
CA PRO A 81 -2.32 -10.88 -12.51
C PRO A 81 -0.83 -11.31 -12.46
N GLN A 82 -0.26 -11.76 -13.59
CA GLN A 82 1.17 -12.01 -13.75
C GLN A 82 2.07 -10.77 -13.51
N ALA A 83 1.60 -9.57 -13.85
CA ALA A 83 2.35 -8.32 -13.67
C ALA A 83 2.54 -7.99 -12.17
N MET A 84 1.69 -8.53 -11.29
CA MET A 84 1.78 -8.36 -9.84
C MET A 84 3.11 -8.88 -9.28
N ARG A 85 3.74 -9.87 -9.94
CA ARG A 85 5.06 -10.42 -9.53
C ARG A 85 6.20 -9.41 -9.60
N VAL A 86 6.05 -8.38 -10.43
CA VAL A 86 7.00 -7.27 -10.56
C VAL A 86 6.51 -6.07 -9.76
N PHE A 87 5.22 -5.77 -9.86
CA PHE A 87 4.62 -4.59 -9.23
C PHE A 87 4.65 -4.64 -7.69
N LEU A 88 4.26 -5.74 -7.05
CA LEU A 88 4.18 -5.84 -5.58
C LEU A 88 5.53 -5.62 -4.87
N PRO A 89 6.66 -6.21 -5.32
CA PRO A 89 7.98 -5.88 -4.78
C PRO A 89 8.33 -4.38 -4.84
N CYS A 90 7.89 -3.66 -5.88
CA CYS A 90 8.13 -2.23 -6.02
C CYS A 90 7.30 -1.39 -5.04
N LEU A 91 6.25 -1.95 -4.44
CA LEU A 91 5.45 -1.29 -3.42
C LEU A 91 6.05 -1.39 -2.02
N VAL A 92 6.84 -2.43 -1.72
CA VAL A 92 7.44 -2.65 -0.38
C VAL A 92 8.19 -1.41 0.17
N PRO A 93 8.97 -0.66 -0.64
CA PRO A 93 9.67 0.52 -0.14
C PRO A 93 8.76 1.66 0.34
N LEU A 94 7.49 1.72 -0.10
CA LEU A 94 6.59 2.82 0.23
C LEU A 94 6.17 2.82 1.71
N PRO A 95 5.52 1.79 2.27
CA PRO A 95 5.22 1.75 3.70
C PRO A 95 6.49 1.71 4.56
N LEU A 96 7.63 1.25 4.02
CA LEU A 96 8.92 1.35 4.71
C LEU A 96 9.38 2.81 4.80
N ALA A 97 9.26 3.57 3.72
CA ALA A 97 9.57 4.99 3.72
C ALA A 97 8.64 5.75 4.68
N ASP A 98 7.35 5.40 4.72
CA ASP A 98 6.39 6.00 5.64
C ASP A 98 6.76 5.67 7.12
N ALA A 99 7.24 4.45 7.41
CA ALA A 99 7.77 4.09 8.73
C ALA A 99 9.02 4.89 9.12
N LEU A 100 9.96 5.06 8.17
CA LEU A 100 11.19 5.84 8.37
C LEU A 100 10.88 7.32 8.57
N LEU A 101 9.88 7.85 7.86
CA LEU A 101 9.42 9.23 8.02
C LEU A 101 8.78 9.42 9.40
N ALA A 102 7.89 8.51 9.82
CA ALA A 102 7.31 8.52 11.15
C ALA A 102 8.39 8.48 12.26
N LEU A 103 9.43 7.66 12.10
CA LEU A 103 10.58 7.64 13.01
C LEU A 103 11.35 8.97 13.01
N ALA A 104 11.61 9.54 11.84
CA ALA A 104 12.35 10.80 11.71
C ALA A 104 11.61 11.97 12.40
N TYR A 105 10.29 11.94 12.40
CA TYR A 105 9.42 12.92 13.07
C TYR A 105 9.04 12.54 14.49
N GLN A 106 9.67 11.50 15.06
CA GLN A 106 9.44 11.06 16.44
C GLN A 106 7.97 10.72 16.73
N ALA A 107 7.28 10.14 15.75
CA ALA A 107 5.91 9.67 15.90
C ALA A 107 5.79 8.61 17.00
N GLU A 108 4.57 8.43 17.50
CA GLU A 108 4.24 7.39 18.47
C GLU A 108 4.63 5.98 17.95
N PRO A 109 5.15 5.09 18.80
CA PRO A 109 5.60 3.76 18.39
C PRO A 109 4.56 2.94 17.63
N LEU A 110 3.28 3.12 17.96
CA LEU A 110 2.17 2.43 17.30
C LEU A 110 2.03 2.82 15.83
N ALA A 111 2.24 4.10 15.49
CA ALA A 111 2.18 4.57 14.11
C ALA A 111 3.31 3.94 13.28
N VAL A 112 4.54 3.96 13.81
CA VAL A 112 5.70 3.29 13.18
C VAL A 112 5.45 1.80 13.01
N ALA A 113 4.96 1.11 14.06
CA ALA A 113 4.68 -0.31 14.01
C ALA A 113 3.61 -0.67 12.96
N THR A 114 2.62 0.20 12.75
CA THR A 114 1.59 0.02 11.73
C THR A 114 2.20 0.03 10.33
N HIS A 115 3.08 0.98 10.03
CA HIS A 115 3.78 1.06 8.74
C HIS A 115 4.74 -0.12 8.50
N LEU A 116 5.46 -0.57 9.54
CA LEU A 116 6.29 -1.77 9.47
C LEU A 116 5.46 -3.04 9.26
N GLY A 117 4.29 -3.13 9.90
CA GLY A 117 3.32 -4.21 9.68
C GLY A 117 2.82 -4.22 8.22
N GLY A 118 2.48 -3.05 7.67
CA GLY A 118 2.12 -2.90 6.26
C GLY A 118 3.26 -3.32 5.33
N THR A 119 4.50 -2.90 5.62
CA THR A 119 5.71 -3.30 4.88
C THR A 119 5.86 -4.81 4.83
N PHE A 120 5.75 -5.47 5.98
CA PHE A 120 5.82 -6.92 6.08
C PHE A 120 4.68 -7.60 5.32
N GLY A 121 3.45 -7.08 5.44
CA GLY A 121 2.29 -7.60 4.72
C GLY A 121 2.46 -7.55 3.20
N VAL A 122 2.94 -6.42 2.66
CA VAL A 122 3.22 -6.28 1.21
C VAL A 122 4.37 -7.19 0.79
N LEU A 123 5.40 -7.37 1.62
CA LEU A 123 6.49 -8.30 1.34
C LEU A 123 6.01 -9.76 1.26
N VAL A 124 5.19 -10.20 2.22
CA VAL A 124 4.59 -11.54 2.21
C VAL A 124 3.71 -11.72 0.97
N LEU A 125 2.91 -10.71 0.62
CA LEU A 125 2.08 -10.73 -0.58
C LEU A 125 2.92 -10.81 -1.86
N ALA A 126 4.04 -10.07 -1.95
CA ALA A 126 4.97 -10.12 -3.07
C ALA A 126 5.62 -11.51 -3.23
N ILE A 127 5.97 -12.15 -2.12
CA ILE A 127 6.48 -13.53 -2.12
C ILE A 127 5.38 -14.50 -2.56
N ALA A 128 4.18 -14.39 -1.99
CA ALA A 128 3.03 -15.22 -2.35
C ALA A 128 2.72 -15.13 -3.86
N ALA A 129 2.71 -13.94 -4.45
CA ALA A 129 2.52 -13.75 -5.89
C ALA A 129 3.63 -14.41 -6.74
N ARG A 130 4.88 -14.46 -6.27
CA ARG A 130 5.95 -15.17 -6.98
C ARG A 130 5.84 -16.69 -6.85
N CYS A 131 5.38 -17.17 -5.71
CA CYS A 131 5.24 -18.59 -5.42
C CYS A 131 3.92 -19.19 -5.93
N ASP A 132 2.94 -18.38 -6.34
CA ASP A 132 1.66 -18.86 -6.83
C ASP A 132 1.75 -19.31 -8.30
N PRO A 133 1.64 -20.62 -8.59
CA PRO A 133 1.70 -21.16 -9.95
C PRO A 133 0.43 -20.87 -10.79
N ALA A 134 -0.69 -20.49 -10.16
CA ALA A 134 -1.93 -20.17 -10.89
C ALA A 134 -1.76 -18.93 -11.78
N LEU A 135 -0.86 -18.04 -11.40
CA LEU A 135 -0.52 -16.82 -12.15
C LEU A 135 0.15 -17.11 -13.49
N ASP A 136 0.87 -18.22 -13.63
CA ASP A 136 1.48 -18.64 -14.91
C ASP A 136 0.43 -19.11 -15.92
N SER A 137 -0.68 -19.66 -15.42
CA SER A 137 -1.78 -20.16 -16.25
C SER A 137 -2.68 -19.03 -16.74
N ALA A 138 -2.85 -17.98 -15.94
CA ALA A 138 -3.65 -16.81 -16.29
C ALA A 138 -3.07 -15.97 -17.44
N GLY A 139 -1.74 -15.97 -17.61
CA GLY A 139 -1.06 -15.25 -18.70
C GLY A 139 -1.19 -15.93 -20.07
N LYS A 140 -1.34 -17.26 -20.09
CA LYS A 140 -1.36 -18.05 -21.34
C LYS A 140 -2.71 -18.03 -22.07
N GLY A 141 -3.81 -17.81 -21.34
CA GLY A 141 -5.17 -17.79 -21.92
C GLY A 141 -5.61 -16.46 -22.55
N ARG A 142 -4.82 -15.39 -22.42
CA ARG A 142 -5.17 -14.03 -22.89
C ARG A 142 -4.35 -13.53 -24.09
N SER A 143 -3.42 -14.36 -24.60
CA SER A 143 -2.58 -14.05 -25.76
C SER A 143 -3.10 -14.65 -27.08
N ALA A 144 -4.40 -14.97 -27.15
CA ALA A 144 -5.07 -15.50 -28.34
C ALA A 144 -6.05 -14.47 -28.91
#